data_AF-A0A7S3PIW7-F1
#
_entry.id   AF-A0A7S3PIW7-F1
#
_cell.length_a   1.000
_cell.length_b   1.000
_cell.length_c   1.000
_cell.angle_alpha   90.00
_cell.angle_beta   90.00
_cell.angle_gamma   90.00
#
_symmetry.space_group_name_H-M   'P 1'
#
loop_
_entity.id
_entity.type
_entity.pdbx_description
1 polymer ?
#
loop_
_entity_poly.entity_id
_entity_poly.type
_entity_poly.pdbx_seq_one_letter_code
_entity_poly.pdbx_strand_id
1 'polypeptide(L)'
;EGASTNECSQTYCGTAPFDNVETQNLKRFTEQLIASGEILLSIVDVHSYGEYWMSPWGWTTDLPPTEDFAEMSACMVAAKEAVLATNGLSFKIGSSGRAIYVASGGADDWWYSEHGVKYAYTIEVRGDSFQPNPSNIIPSNEEIFAGMMAQVECAYTRAFGGDGVPAQAVNCLDRKVTNIAFSSGKAATCNELGDYCFTEKIVRERCPETCQQCGPTYVGSPDTAKATITSDPLDSKNSLSEFVPVLVPLAAGLAIGVAATCFFLRPVEMMKKVPHYNLKTTSTFGDTDEQQLGMKTVNPIHEPKGKMFDI
;
A
#
# COMPACT_ATOMS: atom_id res chain seq x y z
N GLU A 1 -4.86 -8.53 17.68
CA GLU A 1 -6.04 -7.65 17.81
C GLU A 1 -6.63 -7.41 16.43
N GLY A 2 -7.88 -6.94 16.32
CA GLY A 2 -8.48 -6.62 15.01
C GLY A 2 -9.11 -7.78 14.24
N ALA A 3 -9.26 -8.96 14.85
CA ALA A 3 -10.02 -10.09 14.31
C ALA A 3 -10.71 -10.86 15.45
N SER A 4 -11.68 -11.71 15.12
CA SER A 4 -12.53 -12.41 16.07
C SER A 4 -12.42 -13.93 15.93
N THR A 5 -12.40 -14.66 17.04
CA THR A 5 -12.52 -16.13 17.03
C THR A 5 -13.97 -16.62 17.12
N ASN A 6 -14.94 -15.71 17.16
CA ASN A 6 -16.35 -16.04 17.15
C ASN A 6 -16.83 -16.24 15.70
N GLU A 7 -17.25 -17.46 15.36
CA GLU A 7 -17.73 -17.85 14.02
C GLU A 7 -18.93 -17.06 13.49
N CYS A 8 -19.70 -16.41 14.37
CA CYS A 8 -20.81 -15.53 13.98
C CYS A 8 -20.38 -14.08 13.74
N SER A 9 -19.11 -13.75 13.98
CA SER A 9 -18.57 -12.41 13.79
C SER A 9 -18.32 -12.12 12.30
N GLN A 10 -18.56 -10.88 11.89
CA GLN A 10 -18.20 -10.40 10.54
C GLN A 10 -16.68 -10.38 10.30
N THR A 11 -15.88 -10.39 11.37
CA THR A 11 -14.42 -10.44 11.32
C THR A 11 -13.88 -11.77 11.84
N TYR A 12 -14.64 -12.86 11.67
CA TYR A 12 -14.20 -14.20 12.05
C TYR A 12 -12.93 -14.60 11.30
N CYS A 13 -11.89 -14.95 12.04
CA CYS A 13 -10.55 -15.24 11.52
C CYS A 13 -10.37 -16.66 10.96
N GLY A 14 -11.38 -17.52 11.06
CA GLY A 14 -11.20 -18.94 10.81
C GLY A 14 -10.56 -19.70 11.96
N THR A 15 -10.40 -21.00 11.76
CA THR A 15 -9.83 -21.97 12.70
C THR A 15 -8.30 -22.04 12.65
N ALA A 16 -7.68 -21.59 11.56
CA ALA A 16 -6.25 -21.50 11.35
C ALA A 16 -5.93 -20.53 10.19
N PRO A 17 -4.69 -20.04 10.04
CA PRO A 17 -4.29 -19.32 8.83
C PRO A 17 -4.57 -20.16 7.58
N PHE A 18 -5.14 -19.53 6.56
CA PHE A 18 -5.54 -20.19 5.31
C PHE A 18 -6.49 -21.37 5.50
N ASP A 19 -7.47 -21.29 6.39
CA ASP A 19 -8.41 -22.39 6.60
C ASP A 19 -9.50 -22.51 5.51
N ASN A 20 -9.70 -21.47 4.69
CA ASN A 20 -10.62 -21.47 3.56
C ASN A 20 -9.92 -21.67 2.21
N VAL A 21 -10.64 -22.28 1.26
CA VAL A 21 -10.07 -22.72 -0.02
C VAL A 21 -9.61 -21.55 -0.90
N GLU A 22 -10.28 -20.41 -0.82
CA GLU A 22 -9.96 -19.21 -1.59
C GLU A 22 -8.58 -18.67 -1.22
N THR A 23 -8.27 -18.60 0.08
CA THR A 23 -6.97 -18.10 0.52
C THR A 23 -5.86 -19.13 0.40
N GLN A 24 -6.17 -20.42 0.52
CA GLN A 24 -5.23 -21.47 0.15
C GLN A 24 -4.83 -21.40 -1.33
N ASN A 25 -5.79 -21.08 -2.21
CA ASN A 25 -5.50 -20.91 -3.63
C ASN A 25 -4.64 -19.67 -3.89
N LEU A 26 -4.94 -18.53 -3.24
CA LEU A 26 -4.12 -17.32 -3.33
C LEU A 26 -2.69 -17.57 -2.82
N LYS A 27 -2.57 -18.23 -1.66
CA LYS A 27 -1.29 -18.65 -1.08
C LYS A 27 -0.47 -19.44 -2.08
N ARG A 28 -1.07 -20.51 -2.61
CA ARG A 28 -0.40 -21.41 -3.55
C ARG A 28 0.03 -20.67 -4.81
N PHE A 29 -0.82 -19.78 -5.34
CA PHE A 29 -0.49 -18.99 -6.52
C PHE A 29 0.70 -18.06 -6.26
N THR A 30 0.68 -17.30 -5.17
CA THR A 30 1.78 -16.40 -4.78
C THR A 30 3.08 -17.18 -4.57
N GLU A 31 3.03 -18.30 -3.83
CA GLU A 31 4.22 -19.12 -3.57
C GLU A 31 4.77 -19.75 -4.85
N GLN A 32 3.91 -20.18 -5.78
CA GLN A 32 4.32 -20.71 -7.08
C GLN A 32 5.00 -19.65 -7.95
N LEU A 33 4.46 -18.43 -7.96
CA LEU A 33 5.03 -17.30 -8.71
C LEU A 33 6.42 -16.94 -8.16
N ILE A 34 6.58 -16.89 -6.83
CA ILE A 34 7.87 -16.61 -6.21
C ILE A 34 8.85 -17.75 -6.46
N ALA A 35 8.39 -19.00 -6.36
CA ALA A 35 9.23 -20.18 -6.59
C ALA A 35 9.68 -20.35 -8.05
N SER A 36 8.96 -19.78 -9.02
CA SER A 36 9.38 -19.80 -10.44
C SER A 36 10.61 -18.93 -10.71
N GLY A 37 10.99 -18.07 -9.76
CA GLY A 37 12.07 -17.09 -9.92
C GLY A 37 11.61 -15.80 -10.61
N GLU A 38 10.33 -15.65 -10.89
CA GLU A 38 9.75 -14.38 -11.33
C GLU A 38 9.79 -13.33 -10.21
N ILE A 39 9.98 -12.07 -10.58
CA ILE A 39 9.97 -10.96 -9.63
C ILE A 39 8.54 -10.45 -9.49
N LEU A 40 7.88 -10.82 -8.41
CA LEU A 40 6.63 -10.18 -7.98
C LEU A 40 6.96 -8.80 -7.39
N LEU A 41 7.04 -7.77 -8.25
CA LEU A 41 7.41 -6.41 -7.85
C LEU A 41 6.36 -5.77 -6.92
N SER A 42 5.10 -5.81 -7.32
CA SER A 42 3.99 -5.15 -6.63
C SER A 42 2.73 -6.01 -6.71
N ILE A 43 1.92 -5.94 -5.65
CA ILE A 43 0.63 -6.62 -5.55
C ILE A 43 -0.35 -5.71 -4.82
N VAL A 44 -1.61 -5.75 -5.23
CA VAL A 44 -2.64 -4.84 -4.73
C VAL A 44 -3.90 -5.63 -4.42
N ASP A 45 -4.42 -5.46 -3.20
CA ASP A 45 -5.72 -5.94 -2.77
C ASP A 45 -6.75 -4.79 -2.84
N VAL A 46 -7.86 -5.00 -3.56
CA VAL A 46 -8.81 -3.92 -3.86
C VAL A 46 -10.13 -4.18 -3.15
N HIS A 47 -10.52 -3.23 -2.31
CA HIS A 47 -11.70 -3.23 -1.45
C HIS A 47 -12.58 -2.02 -1.74
N SER A 48 -13.79 -2.05 -1.19
CA SER A 48 -14.66 -0.89 -1.07
C SER A 48 -15.08 -0.80 0.40
N TYR A 49 -15.13 0.36 1.03
CA TYR A 49 -15.06 1.72 0.53
C TYR A 49 -14.24 2.59 1.47
N GLY A 50 -13.92 3.82 1.06
CA GLY A 50 -13.41 4.84 2.00
C GLY A 50 -12.29 5.71 1.47
N GLU A 51 -11.90 5.54 0.21
CA GLU A 51 -10.92 6.39 -0.48
C GLU A 51 -9.54 6.33 0.20
N TYR A 52 -9.07 5.12 0.47
CA TYR A 52 -7.76 4.86 1.08
C TYR A 52 -6.82 4.16 0.11
N TRP A 53 -5.54 4.49 0.22
CA TRP A 53 -4.45 3.78 -0.43
C TRP A 53 -3.41 3.43 0.63
N MET A 54 -3.34 2.16 1.01
CA MET A 54 -2.67 1.75 2.24
C MET A 54 -1.56 0.76 1.98
N SER A 55 -0.51 0.85 2.79
CA SER A 55 0.58 -0.13 2.87
C SER A 55 0.48 -0.94 4.17
N PRO A 56 1.28 -1.98 4.35
CA PRO A 56 1.56 -2.54 5.68
C PRO A 56 2.02 -1.45 6.68
N TRP A 57 1.90 -1.67 7.99
CA TRP A 57 1.23 -2.81 8.62
C TRP A 57 -0.28 -2.56 8.83
N GLY A 58 -1.10 -3.59 8.73
CA GLY A 58 -2.49 -3.63 9.21
C GLY A 58 -2.60 -4.12 10.65
N TRP A 59 -1.80 -5.12 11.04
CA TRP A 59 -1.93 -5.78 12.34
C TRP A 59 -1.45 -4.95 13.55
N THR A 60 -0.78 -3.82 13.32
CA THR A 60 -0.25 -2.90 14.33
C THR A 60 -0.29 -1.45 13.83
N THR A 61 -0.22 -0.48 14.74
CA THR A 61 0.03 0.93 14.42
C THR A 61 1.51 1.24 14.28
N ASP A 62 2.41 0.28 14.46
CA ASP A 62 3.83 0.46 14.13
C ASP A 62 3.99 0.57 12.60
N LEU A 63 5.00 1.32 12.17
CA LEU A 63 5.33 1.41 10.75
C LEU A 63 6.25 0.23 10.35
N PRO A 64 6.23 -0.19 9.07
CA PRO A 64 7.30 -1.01 8.51
C PRO A 64 8.69 -0.38 8.70
N PRO A 65 9.78 -1.15 8.47
CA PRO A 65 11.12 -0.59 8.37
C PRO A 65 11.14 0.74 7.61
N THR A 66 11.79 1.74 8.22
CA THR A 66 11.71 3.15 7.78
C THR A 66 12.06 3.36 6.30
N GLU A 67 13.03 2.62 5.78
CA GLU A 67 13.43 2.71 4.37
C GLU A 67 12.35 2.21 3.41
N ASP A 68 11.73 1.07 3.72
CA ASP A 68 10.67 0.50 2.90
C ASP A 68 9.39 1.34 2.99
N PHE A 69 9.03 1.80 4.18
CA PHE A 69 7.86 2.66 4.35
C PHE A 69 8.01 4.00 3.60
N ALA A 70 9.21 4.58 3.57
CA ALA A 70 9.46 5.79 2.80
C ALA A 70 9.25 5.59 1.29
N GLU A 71 9.74 4.47 0.74
CA GLU A 71 9.51 4.10 -0.67
C GLU A 71 8.03 3.85 -0.95
N MET A 72 7.36 3.08 -0.09
CA MET A 72 5.93 2.81 -0.20
C MET A 72 5.12 4.10 -0.16
N SER A 73 5.40 4.97 0.81
CA SER A 73 4.72 6.26 0.95
C SER A 73 4.91 7.15 -0.27
N ALA A 74 6.08 7.16 -0.89
CA ALA A 74 6.30 7.94 -2.10
C ALA A 74 5.44 7.44 -3.26
N CYS A 75 5.25 6.12 -3.40
CA CYS A 75 4.39 5.56 -4.43
C CYS A 75 2.89 5.72 -4.14
N MET A 76 2.48 5.70 -2.86
CA MET A 76 1.12 6.08 -2.47
C MET A 76 0.83 7.56 -2.76
N VAL A 77 1.81 8.45 -2.58
CA VAL A 77 1.68 9.87 -2.98
C VAL A 77 1.50 9.99 -4.50
N ALA A 78 2.31 9.28 -5.30
CA ALA A 78 2.16 9.27 -6.76
C ALA A 78 0.76 8.80 -7.18
N ALA A 79 0.26 7.73 -6.56
CA ALA A 79 -1.09 7.22 -6.80
C ALA A 79 -2.18 8.25 -6.43
N LYS A 80 -2.09 8.85 -5.23
CA LYS A 80 -3.01 9.88 -4.76
C LYS A 80 -3.09 11.08 -5.70
N GLU A 81 -1.95 11.58 -6.18
CA GLU A 81 -1.93 12.72 -7.10
C GLU A 81 -2.50 12.36 -8.48
N ALA A 82 -2.28 11.14 -8.97
CA ALA A 82 -2.89 10.66 -10.21
C ALA A 82 -4.41 10.50 -10.09
N VAL A 83 -4.90 9.99 -8.97
CA VAL A 83 -6.34 9.94 -8.66
C VAL A 83 -6.95 11.34 -8.62
N LEU A 84 -6.30 12.27 -7.91
CA LEU A 84 -6.73 13.65 -7.81
C LEU A 84 -6.81 14.34 -9.18
N ALA A 85 -5.82 14.11 -10.05
CA ALA A 85 -5.79 14.66 -11.40
C ALA A 85 -6.90 14.09 -12.32
N THR A 86 -7.41 12.89 -12.02
CA THR A 86 -8.41 12.20 -12.86
C THR A 86 -9.78 12.86 -12.75
N ASN A 87 -10.27 13.09 -11.53
CA ASN A 87 -11.61 13.65 -11.32
C ASN A 87 -11.76 14.45 -10.01
N GLY A 88 -10.66 14.80 -9.36
CA GLY A 88 -10.64 15.68 -8.19
C GLY A 88 -10.83 15.00 -6.84
N LEU A 89 -10.90 13.66 -6.78
CA LEU A 89 -11.01 12.95 -5.50
C LEU A 89 -9.63 12.83 -4.81
N SER A 90 -9.57 13.08 -3.50
CA SER A 90 -8.31 13.01 -2.75
C SER A 90 -8.32 11.82 -1.80
N PHE A 91 -7.59 10.76 -2.18
CA PHE A 91 -7.47 9.57 -1.34
C PHE A 91 -6.58 9.85 -0.13
N LYS A 92 -6.90 9.22 1.00
CA LYS A 92 -6.04 9.14 2.18
C LYS A 92 -5.00 8.05 1.95
N ILE A 93 -3.80 8.23 2.49
CA ILE A 93 -2.70 7.28 2.32
C ILE A 93 -2.10 6.90 3.67
N GLY A 94 -1.45 5.73 3.82
CA GLY A 94 -0.69 5.42 5.04
C GLY A 94 -0.60 3.93 5.34
N SER A 95 0.03 3.54 6.45
CA SER A 95 -0.02 2.15 6.89
C SER A 95 -1.45 1.79 7.31
N SER A 96 -1.98 0.66 6.89
CA SER A 96 -3.37 0.22 7.12
C SER A 96 -3.81 0.42 8.58
N GLY A 97 -3.02 -0.05 9.55
CA GLY A 97 -3.32 0.04 10.98
C GLY A 97 -3.41 1.46 11.54
N ARG A 98 -2.72 2.43 10.91
CA ARG A 98 -2.82 3.87 11.25
C ARG A 98 -3.88 4.60 10.43
N ALA A 99 -4.02 4.26 9.16
CA ALA A 99 -4.87 4.97 8.22
C ALA A 99 -6.35 4.67 8.47
N ILE A 100 -6.68 3.42 8.86
CA ILE A 100 -8.07 2.99 9.10
C ILE A 100 -8.26 2.50 10.53
N TYR A 101 -7.72 1.33 10.88
CA TYR A 101 -7.75 0.69 12.19
C TYR A 101 -6.88 -0.57 12.17
N VAL A 102 -6.50 -1.06 13.35
CA VAL A 102 -5.75 -2.32 13.49
C VAL A 102 -6.61 -3.51 13.05
N ALA A 103 -6.13 -4.24 12.06
CA ALA A 103 -6.74 -5.46 11.52
C ALA A 103 -5.65 -6.51 11.29
N SER A 104 -5.77 -7.68 11.91
CA SER A 104 -4.74 -8.71 11.76
C SER A 104 -4.96 -9.58 10.52
N GLY A 105 -3.86 -10.10 9.97
CA GLY A 105 -3.80 -11.03 8.83
C GLY A 105 -4.49 -10.51 7.56
N GLY A 106 -4.25 -9.24 7.23
CA GLY A 106 -4.44 -8.73 5.88
C GLY A 106 -3.44 -9.36 4.90
N ALA A 107 -3.80 -9.36 3.61
CA ALA A 107 -2.97 -9.96 2.57
C ALA A 107 -1.71 -9.12 2.28
N ASP A 108 -1.82 -7.80 2.35
CA ASP A 108 -0.72 -6.84 2.27
C ASP A 108 0.40 -7.15 3.27
N ASP A 109 0.03 -7.36 4.54
CA ASP A 109 0.96 -7.73 5.61
C ASP A 109 1.70 -9.04 5.32
N TRP A 110 0.99 -10.05 4.79
CA TRP A 110 1.58 -11.36 4.49
C TRP A 110 2.52 -11.33 3.29
N TRP A 111 2.11 -10.69 2.19
CA TRP A 111 2.98 -10.52 1.02
C TRP A 111 4.26 -9.77 1.37
N TYR A 112 4.16 -8.75 2.21
CA TYR A 112 5.32 -8.01 2.67
C TYR A 112 6.22 -8.82 3.60
N SER A 113 5.64 -9.43 4.65
CA SER A 113 6.41 -10.11 5.71
C SER A 113 7.01 -11.46 5.29
N GLU A 114 6.21 -12.36 4.71
CA GLU A 114 6.61 -13.74 4.43
C GLU A 114 7.29 -13.87 3.07
N HIS A 115 7.04 -12.93 2.16
CA HIS A 115 7.46 -13.02 0.77
C HIS A 115 8.30 -11.85 0.28
N GLY A 116 8.51 -10.82 1.10
CA GLY A 116 9.38 -9.70 0.75
C GLY A 116 8.86 -8.86 -0.42
N VAL A 117 7.56 -8.96 -0.74
CA VAL A 117 6.94 -8.12 -1.78
C VAL A 117 6.78 -6.72 -1.21
N LYS A 118 7.80 -5.88 -1.42
CA LYS A 118 7.88 -4.53 -0.83
C LYS A 118 6.64 -3.69 -1.15
N TYR A 119 6.19 -3.70 -2.40
CA TYR A 119 5.11 -2.85 -2.88
C TYR A 119 3.76 -3.58 -2.83
N ALA A 120 3.41 -4.07 -1.64
CA ALA A 120 2.12 -4.66 -1.32
C ALA A 120 1.18 -3.58 -0.77
N TYR A 121 0.00 -3.41 -1.38
CA TYR A 121 -0.95 -2.36 -1.00
C TYR A 121 -2.38 -2.85 -0.89
N THR A 122 -3.16 -2.15 -0.10
CA THR A 122 -4.62 -2.28 0.00
C THR A 122 -5.27 -0.98 -0.47
N ILE A 123 -6.24 -1.04 -1.37
CA ILE A 123 -6.98 0.13 -1.83
C ILE A 123 -8.44 0.03 -1.39
N GLU A 124 -8.96 1.07 -0.74
CA GLU A 124 -10.40 1.26 -0.52
C GLU A 124 -10.91 2.28 -1.54
N VAL A 125 -11.76 1.84 -2.46
CA VAL A 125 -12.23 2.68 -3.57
C VAL A 125 -13.21 3.79 -3.14
N ARG A 126 -13.61 4.61 -4.11
CA ARG A 126 -14.57 5.72 -3.98
C ARG A 126 -15.84 5.35 -3.21
N GLY A 127 -16.28 6.27 -2.36
CA GLY A 127 -17.58 6.22 -1.71
C GLY A 127 -17.53 5.86 -0.23
N ASP A 128 -18.72 5.75 0.35
CA ASP A 128 -18.97 5.59 1.78
C ASP A 128 -19.93 4.41 2.09
N SER A 129 -20.20 3.56 1.10
CA SER A 129 -21.08 2.39 1.24
C SER A 129 -20.78 1.29 0.22
N PHE A 130 -21.25 0.08 0.53
CA PHE A 130 -21.23 -1.06 -0.40
C PHE A 130 -22.31 -0.99 -1.50
N GLN A 131 -23.10 0.08 -1.54
CA GLN A 131 -24.15 0.29 -2.53
C GLN A 131 -23.89 1.60 -3.29
N PRO A 132 -22.77 1.71 -4.02
CA PRO A 132 -22.45 2.92 -4.76
C PRO A 132 -23.49 3.17 -5.86
N ASN A 133 -23.73 4.44 -6.18
CA ASN A 133 -24.53 4.78 -7.35
C ASN A 133 -23.84 4.22 -8.61
N PRO A 134 -24.55 3.52 -9.52
CA PRO A 134 -23.96 3.02 -10.75
C PRO A 134 -23.23 4.08 -11.59
N SER A 135 -23.60 5.36 -11.46
CA SER A 135 -22.88 6.47 -12.11
C SER A 135 -21.43 6.62 -11.65
N ASN A 136 -21.07 6.08 -10.48
CA ASN A 136 -19.73 6.13 -9.91
C ASN A 136 -18.83 4.97 -10.35
N ILE A 137 -19.35 3.95 -11.04
CA ILE A 137 -18.56 2.78 -11.47
C ILE A 137 -17.41 3.21 -12.39
N ILE A 138 -17.72 3.95 -13.46
CA ILE A 138 -16.69 4.39 -14.41
C ILE A 138 -15.72 5.39 -13.77
N PRO A 139 -16.17 6.46 -13.07
CA PRO A 139 -15.26 7.35 -12.36
C PRO A 139 -14.35 6.65 -11.36
N SER A 140 -14.87 5.66 -10.60
CA SER A 140 -14.07 4.88 -9.66
C SER A 140 -12.99 4.07 -10.36
N ASN A 141 -13.32 3.42 -11.48
CA ASN A 141 -12.35 2.62 -12.22
C ASN A 141 -11.27 3.48 -12.88
N GLU A 142 -11.61 4.68 -13.38
CA GLU A 142 -10.65 5.63 -13.94
C GLU A 142 -9.65 6.11 -12.88
N GLU A 143 -10.13 6.43 -11.67
CA GLU A 143 -9.28 6.80 -10.52
C GLU A 143 -8.30 5.69 -10.17
N ILE A 144 -8.82 4.49 -9.93
CA ILE A 144 -8.02 3.35 -9.48
C ILE A 144 -7.01 2.96 -10.55
N PHE A 145 -7.41 2.94 -11.83
CA PHE A 145 -6.48 2.67 -12.92
C PHE A 145 -5.34 3.70 -12.98
N ALA A 146 -5.65 4.99 -12.94
CA ALA A 146 -4.64 6.04 -12.96
C ALA A 146 -3.69 5.96 -11.76
N GLY A 147 -4.24 5.73 -10.56
CA GLY A 147 -3.46 5.55 -9.33
C GLY A 147 -2.53 4.33 -9.40
N MET A 148 -3.04 3.19 -9.89
CA MET A 148 -2.28 1.94 -9.92
C MET A 148 -1.13 2.05 -10.93
N MET A 149 -1.37 2.68 -12.08
CA MET A 149 -0.32 2.94 -13.07
C MET A 149 0.79 3.82 -12.48
N ALA A 150 0.45 4.91 -11.79
CA ALA A 150 1.42 5.79 -11.16
C ALA A 150 2.19 5.09 -10.02
N GLN A 151 1.53 4.26 -9.22
CA GLN A 151 2.17 3.45 -8.18
C GLN A 151 3.17 2.46 -8.78
N VAL A 152 2.76 1.70 -9.80
CA VAL A 152 3.60 0.66 -10.42
C VAL A 152 4.79 1.29 -11.14
N GLU A 153 4.59 2.42 -11.83
CA GLU A 153 5.69 3.17 -12.43
C GLU A 153 6.69 3.64 -11.35
N CYS A 154 6.19 4.21 -10.25
CA CYS A 154 7.00 4.62 -9.11
C CYS A 154 7.83 3.47 -8.52
N ALA A 155 7.21 2.30 -8.34
CA ALA A 155 7.84 1.10 -7.83
C ALA A 155 8.89 0.53 -8.81
N TYR A 156 8.55 0.47 -10.09
CA TYR A 156 9.43 -0.04 -11.15
C TYR A 156 10.69 0.81 -11.27
N THR A 157 10.56 2.15 -11.30
CA THR A 157 11.72 3.05 -11.37
C THR A 157 12.65 2.88 -10.18
N ARG A 158 12.11 2.71 -8.97
CA ARG A 158 12.90 2.48 -7.76
C ARG A 158 13.59 1.11 -7.74
N ALA A 159 12.93 0.09 -8.26
CA ALA A 159 13.47 -1.27 -8.28
C ALA A 159 14.48 -1.53 -9.41
N PHE A 160 14.30 -0.91 -10.58
CA PHE A 160 14.99 -1.30 -11.82
C PHE A 160 15.60 -0.16 -12.64
N GLY A 161 15.42 1.10 -12.27
CA GLY A 161 15.96 2.24 -13.03
C GLY A 161 17.49 2.32 -12.99
N GLY A 162 18.15 1.96 -14.10
CA GLY A 162 19.57 2.22 -14.35
C GLY A 162 19.83 3.66 -14.78
N ASP A 163 20.98 4.19 -14.36
CA ASP A 163 21.56 5.52 -14.64
C ASP A 163 20.82 6.73 -14.03
N GLY A 164 21.18 7.08 -12.79
CA GLY A 164 21.49 8.49 -12.54
C GLY A 164 20.93 9.19 -11.31
N VAL A 165 20.06 8.58 -10.51
CA VAL A 165 19.83 9.06 -9.13
C VAL A 165 19.60 7.84 -8.24
N PRO A 166 20.61 7.33 -7.51
CA PRO A 166 20.26 6.66 -6.25
C PRO A 166 19.32 7.62 -5.55
N ALA A 167 18.15 7.18 -5.08
CA ALA A 167 17.32 8.00 -4.20
C ALA A 167 18.26 8.47 -3.10
N GLN A 168 18.81 9.67 -3.29
CA GLN A 168 19.83 10.15 -2.40
C GLN A 168 19.00 10.31 -1.15
N ALA A 169 19.41 9.65 -0.07
CA ALA A 169 18.99 10.04 1.24
C ALA A 169 19.43 11.51 1.36
N VAL A 170 18.62 12.42 0.81
CA VAL A 170 18.64 13.80 1.19
C VAL A 170 18.31 13.67 2.65
N ASN A 171 19.29 13.95 3.50
CA ASN A 171 19.04 14.21 4.92
C ASN A 171 18.02 15.36 4.96
N CYS A 172 16.75 14.99 4.90
CA CYS A 172 15.64 15.89 4.95
C CYS A 172 15.30 15.91 6.43
N LEU A 173 15.54 17.06 7.05
CA LEU A 173 15.26 17.25 8.46
C LEU A 173 13.90 17.91 8.59
N ASP A 174 13.19 17.55 9.64
CA ASP A 174 11.99 18.27 10.01
C ASP A 174 12.27 19.76 10.24
N ARG A 175 11.32 20.61 9.85
CA ARG A 175 11.43 22.02 10.18
C ARG A 175 11.24 22.21 11.68
N LYS A 176 12.19 22.92 12.30
CA LYS A 176 12.09 23.36 13.69
C LYS A 176 10.85 24.23 13.96
N VAL A 177 10.42 24.98 12.94
CA VAL A 177 9.20 25.79 12.97
C VAL A 177 8.32 25.36 11.80
N THR A 178 7.18 24.77 12.11
CA THR A 178 6.26 24.21 11.10
C THR A 178 5.37 25.28 10.46
N ASN A 179 5.11 26.39 11.17
CA ASN A 179 4.05 27.36 10.87
C ASN A 179 2.65 26.72 10.75
N ILE A 180 2.47 25.56 11.40
CA ILE A 180 1.21 24.84 11.53
C ILE A 180 0.72 25.00 12.97
N ALA A 181 -0.56 25.34 13.12
CA ALA A 181 -1.22 25.36 14.42
C ALA A 181 -2.40 24.37 14.43
N PHE A 182 -2.67 23.81 15.61
CA PHE A 182 -3.92 23.11 15.88
C PHE A 182 -5.09 24.10 15.89
N SER A 183 -6.32 23.60 15.84
CA SER A 183 -7.54 24.42 15.84
C SER A 183 -7.64 25.30 17.11
N SER A 184 -7.04 24.81 18.21
CA SER A 184 -6.84 25.54 19.47
C SER A 184 -5.86 26.72 19.38
N GLY A 185 -5.18 26.92 18.25
CA GLY A 185 -4.17 27.98 18.06
C GLY A 185 -2.78 27.63 18.61
N LYS A 186 -2.61 26.43 19.19
CA LYS A 186 -1.30 25.93 19.65
C LYS A 186 -0.43 25.60 18.43
N ALA A 187 0.78 26.15 18.38
CA ALA A 187 1.78 25.78 17.39
C ALA A 187 2.15 24.29 17.53
N ALA A 188 2.17 23.57 16.40
CA ALA A 188 2.40 22.12 16.36
C ALA A 188 3.85 21.81 15.96
N THR A 189 4.51 20.92 16.70
CA THR A 189 5.83 20.37 16.32
C THR A 189 5.68 19.23 15.32
N CYS A 190 6.73 18.90 14.56
CA CYS A 190 6.66 17.79 13.62
C CYS A 190 6.30 16.45 14.29
N ASN A 191 6.85 16.16 15.48
CA ASN A 191 6.47 14.98 16.26
C ASN A 191 4.95 14.92 16.56
N GLU A 192 4.32 16.05 16.88
CA GLU A 192 2.87 16.13 17.13
C GLU A 192 2.05 16.05 15.84
N LEU A 193 2.68 16.29 14.68
CA LEU A 193 2.05 16.26 13.38
C LEU A 193 2.17 14.90 12.67
N GLY A 194 2.84 13.92 13.26
CA GLY A 194 3.12 12.63 12.62
C GLY A 194 1.88 11.91 12.08
N ASP A 195 0.76 11.99 12.80
CA ASP A 195 -0.50 11.34 12.37
C ASP A 195 -1.15 12.04 11.17
N TYR A 196 -0.80 13.31 10.93
CA TYR A 196 -1.35 14.14 9.86
C TYR A 196 -0.50 14.08 8.58
N CYS A 197 0.64 13.39 8.60
CA CYS A 197 1.46 13.13 7.40
C CYS A 197 0.64 12.53 6.25
N PHE A 198 -0.42 11.82 6.58
CA PHE A 198 -1.26 11.06 5.68
C PHE A 198 -2.38 11.90 5.05
N THR A 199 -2.94 12.81 5.82
CA THR A 199 -4.08 13.64 5.41
C THR A 199 -3.64 15.00 4.88
N GLU A 200 -2.58 15.58 5.43
CA GLU A 200 -2.19 16.97 5.18
C GLU A 200 -0.91 17.10 4.35
N LYS A 201 -1.04 17.62 3.13
CA LYS A 201 0.11 17.87 2.24
C LYS A 201 1.14 18.79 2.89
N ILE A 202 0.68 19.84 3.56
CA ILE A 202 1.56 20.81 4.22
C ILE A 202 2.37 20.18 5.35
N VAL A 203 1.85 19.14 6.02
CA VAL A 203 2.60 18.41 7.05
C VAL A 203 3.75 17.66 6.41
N ARG A 204 3.52 16.96 5.28
CA ARG A 204 4.59 16.28 4.51
C ARG A 204 5.67 17.26 4.01
N GLU A 205 5.26 18.45 3.60
CA GLU A 205 6.17 19.50 3.13
C GLU A 205 6.99 20.18 4.25
N ARG A 206 6.55 20.08 5.51
CA ARG A 206 7.18 20.75 6.66
C ARG A 206 7.92 19.78 7.57
N CYS A 207 7.46 18.54 7.61
CA CYS A 207 7.91 17.49 8.50
C CYS A 207 8.30 16.22 7.72
N PRO A 208 9.17 16.33 6.70
CA PRO A 208 9.45 15.20 5.83
C PRO A 208 10.24 14.07 6.50
N GLU A 209 10.94 14.35 7.61
CA GLU A 209 11.64 13.33 8.41
C GLU A 209 10.62 12.56 9.26
N THR A 210 9.76 13.28 10.00
CA THR A 210 8.66 12.67 10.76
C THR A 210 7.73 11.88 9.84
N CYS A 211 7.42 12.42 8.66
CA CYS A 211 6.55 11.76 7.68
C CYS A 211 7.26 10.69 6.86
N GLN A 212 8.56 10.49 7.05
CA GLN A 212 9.37 9.51 6.33
C GLN A 212 9.24 9.66 4.80
N GLN A 213 9.21 10.89 4.30
CA GLN A 213 9.09 11.20 2.87
C GLN A 213 10.37 11.80 2.28
N CYS A 214 11.53 11.50 2.89
CA CYS A 214 12.82 11.86 2.32
C CYS A 214 13.05 11.09 1.01
N GLY A 215 12.97 11.78 -0.12
CA GLY A 215 13.21 11.19 -1.44
C GLY A 215 13.56 12.23 -2.51
N PRO A 216 14.02 11.80 -3.69
CA PRO A 216 14.51 12.68 -4.76
C PRO A 216 13.42 13.60 -5.36
N THR A 217 12.15 13.30 -5.12
CA THR A 217 10.99 14.08 -5.55
C THR A 217 10.52 15.10 -4.51
N TYR A 218 11.17 15.19 -3.34
CA TYR A 218 10.78 16.14 -2.30
C TYR A 218 11.14 17.57 -2.69
N VAL A 219 10.10 18.40 -2.91
CA VAL A 219 10.22 19.85 -3.09
C VAL A 219 9.63 20.52 -1.85
N GLY A 220 10.50 20.99 -0.95
CA GLY A 220 10.07 21.70 0.26
C GLY A 220 9.32 22.99 -0.07
N SER A 221 8.25 23.27 0.68
CA SER A 221 7.43 24.47 0.52
C SER A 221 8.14 25.73 1.08
N PRO A 222 8.03 26.92 0.44
CA PRO A 222 8.62 28.15 0.96
C PRO A 222 8.02 28.58 2.31
N ASP A 223 8.81 29.28 3.14
CA ASP A 223 8.53 29.55 4.57
C ASP A 223 7.29 30.39 4.90
N THR A 224 6.56 30.87 3.89
CA THR A 224 5.59 31.96 4.06
C THR A 224 4.13 31.52 4.28
N ALA A 225 3.77 30.27 4.00
CA ALA A 225 2.40 29.77 4.20
C ALA A 225 2.16 29.32 5.65
N LYS A 226 1.18 29.93 6.33
CA LYS A 226 0.63 29.45 7.61
C LYS A 226 -0.55 28.52 7.34
N ALA A 227 -0.68 27.46 8.12
CA ALA A 227 -1.83 26.56 8.05
C ALA A 227 -2.37 26.20 9.45
N THR A 228 -3.65 25.84 9.47
CA THR A 228 -4.33 25.36 10.66
C THR A 228 -4.88 23.97 10.38
N ILE A 229 -4.58 23.01 11.23
CA ILE A 229 -5.18 21.67 11.17
C ILE A 229 -6.49 21.71 11.95
N THR A 230 -7.57 21.28 11.31
CA THR A 230 -8.95 21.43 11.80
C THR A 230 -9.36 20.39 12.84
N SER A 231 -8.55 19.35 13.05
CA SER A 231 -8.72 18.34 14.10
C SER A 231 -7.53 18.35 15.04
N ASP A 232 -7.76 18.65 16.32
CA ASP A 232 -6.75 18.44 17.37
C ASP A 232 -6.49 16.92 17.53
N PRO A 233 -5.30 16.51 18.03
CA PRO A 233 -4.99 15.09 18.19
C PRO A 233 -6.11 14.45 19.02
N LEU A 234 -6.72 13.40 18.48
CA LEU A 234 -7.72 12.64 19.22
C LEU A 234 -7.03 12.12 20.47
N ASP A 235 -7.42 12.66 21.62
CA ASP A 235 -7.08 12.10 22.91
C ASP A 235 -7.57 10.65 22.84
N SER A 236 -6.64 9.70 22.76
CA SER A 236 -6.88 8.26 22.49
C SER A 236 -7.62 7.55 23.63
N LYS A 237 -8.36 8.32 24.44
CA LYS A 237 -9.04 7.88 25.65
C LYS A 237 -10.52 8.18 25.69
N ASN A 238 -11.14 8.86 24.71
CA ASN A 238 -12.55 9.26 24.85
C ASN A 238 -13.42 9.28 23.57
N SER A 239 -13.20 8.39 22.60
CA SER A 239 -14.19 8.13 21.54
C SER A 239 -14.78 6.72 21.67
N LEU A 240 -15.40 6.46 22.81
CA LEU A 240 -16.29 5.32 23.04
C LEU A 240 -17.57 5.82 23.69
N SER A 241 -18.38 6.56 22.95
CA SER A 241 -19.80 6.71 23.27
C SER A 241 -20.55 7.30 22.08
N GLU A 242 -21.65 6.62 21.73
CA GLU A 242 -22.71 7.05 20.82
C GLU A 242 -22.61 6.56 19.36
N PHE A 243 -22.56 5.24 19.17
CA PHE A 243 -23.39 4.64 18.12
C PHE A 243 -24.63 4.03 18.77
N VAL A 244 -25.75 4.76 18.66
CA VAL A 244 -27.08 4.28 19.02
C VAL A 244 -27.47 3.18 18.02
N PRO A 245 -27.90 1.99 18.46
CA PRO A 245 -28.31 0.94 17.55
C PRO A 245 -29.66 1.31 16.94
N VAL A 246 -29.66 1.75 15.68
CA VAL A 246 -30.89 1.78 14.89
C VAL A 246 -31.16 0.36 14.42
N LEU A 247 -32.10 -0.30 15.11
CA LEU A 247 -32.74 -1.53 14.66
C LEU A 247 -33.43 -1.27 13.31
N VAL A 248 -32.89 -1.82 12.22
CA VAL A 248 -33.60 -2.00 10.95
C VAL A 248 -33.61 -3.50 10.64
N PRO A 249 -34.78 -4.09 10.32
CA PRO A 249 -34.95 -5.54 10.27
C PRO A 249 -34.35 -6.15 9.00
N LEU A 250 -34.02 -7.45 9.12
CA LEU A 250 -33.56 -8.39 8.11
C LEU A 250 -34.04 -8.07 6.67
N ALA A 251 -33.07 -7.90 5.77
CA ALA A 251 -33.19 -8.34 4.40
C ALA A 251 -31.89 -9.05 4.02
N ALA A 252 -32.01 -10.33 3.67
CA ALA A 252 -30.92 -11.17 3.21
C ALA A 252 -30.31 -10.58 1.94
N GLY A 253 -29.09 -10.06 2.06
CA GLY A 253 -28.24 -9.63 0.96
C GLY A 253 -26.84 -10.16 1.24
N LEU A 254 -26.37 -11.05 0.37
CA LEU A 254 -25.08 -11.70 0.43
C LEU A 254 -23.97 -10.63 0.38
N ALA A 255 -23.40 -10.27 1.54
CA ALA A 255 -22.27 -9.36 1.63
C ALA A 255 -20.97 -10.16 1.53
N ILE A 256 -20.49 -10.35 0.31
CA ILE A 256 -19.07 -10.66 0.07
C ILE A 256 -18.37 -9.31 0.04
N GLY A 257 -17.90 -8.84 1.20
CA GLY A 257 -17.30 -7.50 1.32
C GLY A 257 -16.65 -7.18 2.66
N VAL A 258 -16.56 -8.16 3.57
CA VAL A 258 -15.73 -8.08 4.79
C VAL A 258 -15.12 -9.46 4.98
N ALA A 259 -14.18 -9.82 4.11
CA ALA A 259 -13.41 -11.06 4.25
C ALA A 259 -11.97 -10.79 3.81
N ALA A 260 -11.29 -9.95 4.58
CA ALA A 260 -9.84 -9.92 4.65
C ALA A 260 -9.41 -9.59 6.08
N THR A 261 -9.97 -10.34 7.02
CA THR A 261 -9.56 -10.25 8.43
C THR A 261 -9.05 -11.63 8.84
N CYS A 262 -7.74 -11.69 9.04
CA CYS A 262 -6.97 -12.81 9.58
C CYS A 262 -6.71 -14.05 8.71
N PHE A 263 -6.29 -13.86 7.46
CA PHE A 263 -5.88 -14.99 6.63
C PHE A 263 -4.48 -15.57 6.97
N PHE A 264 -3.66 -14.88 7.77
CA PHE A 264 -2.21 -15.12 7.77
C PHE A 264 -1.49 -15.19 9.13
N LEU A 265 -2.18 -15.22 10.28
CA LEU A 265 -1.47 -15.10 11.57
C LEU A 265 -0.98 -16.41 12.21
N ARG A 266 0.35 -16.47 12.40
CA ARG A 266 0.96 -16.76 13.72
C ARG A 266 1.99 -15.68 14.07
N PRO A 267 1.73 -14.76 15.02
CA PRO A 267 2.79 -14.07 15.74
C PRO A 267 3.02 -14.86 17.05
N VAL A 268 4.20 -15.42 17.32
CA VAL A 268 5.19 -14.77 18.20
C VAL A 268 6.60 -15.39 18.05
N GLU A 269 6.83 -16.44 17.24
CA GLU A 269 8.11 -17.19 17.27
C GLU A 269 9.07 -17.04 16.08
N MET A 270 8.76 -16.26 15.02
CA MET A 270 9.62 -16.22 13.81
C MET A 270 10.28 -14.87 13.48
N MET A 271 10.13 -13.84 14.30
CA MET A 271 10.73 -12.52 14.02
C MET A 271 12.22 -12.46 14.38
N LYS A 272 13.10 -12.96 13.49
CA LYS A 272 14.54 -12.59 13.45
C LYS A 272 15.20 -12.60 12.07
N LYS A 273 14.47 -12.66 10.96
CA LYS A 273 15.09 -12.53 9.63
C LYS A 273 14.19 -11.79 8.66
N VAL A 274 14.43 -10.49 8.51
CA VAL A 274 14.28 -9.84 7.20
C VAL A 274 15.62 -10.08 6.50
N PRO A 275 15.74 -11.00 5.53
CA PRO A 275 16.92 -11.05 4.71
C PRO A 275 16.89 -9.81 3.80
N HIS A 276 17.83 -8.90 3.97
CA HIS A 276 18.14 -7.91 2.94
C HIS A 276 18.48 -8.67 1.67
N TYR A 277 17.56 -8.69 0.69
CA TYR A 277 17.85 -9.22 -0.63
C TYR A 277 18.83 -8.26 -1.31
N ASN A 278 20.13 -8.56 -1.16
CA ASN A 278 21.17 -8.00 -2.01
C ASN A 278 21.00 -8.61 -3.41
N LEU A 279 20.23 -7.94 -4.27
CA LEU A 279 20.24 -8.19 -5.71
C LEU A 279 21.66 -7.92 -6.23
N LYS A 280 22.45 -8.99 -6.38
CA LYS A 280 23.75 -8.91 -7.06
C LYS A 280 23.49 -8.70 -8.55
N THR A 281 23.69 -7.49 -9.03
CA THR A 281 23.80 -7.19 -10.45
C THR A 281 25.10 -7.77 -11.00
N THR A 282 25.03 -8.86 -11.76
CA THR A 282 26.12 -9.24 -12.65
C THR A 282 25.91 -8.54 -13.98
N SER A 283 26.52 -7.35 -14.13
CA SER A 283 26.64 -6.68 -15.42
C SER A 283 27.79 -7.33 -16.20
N THR A 284 27.49 -8.09 -17.24
CA THR A 284 28.43 -8.30 -18.35
C THR A 284 27.91 -7.51 -19.54
N PHE A 285 28.46 -6.31 -19.71
CA PHE A 285 28.39 -5.55 -20.95
C PHE A 285 29.14 -6.30 -22.06
N GLY A 286 28.52 -6.36 -23.23
CA GLY A 286 29.15 -6.70 -24.49
C GLY A 286 28.43 -5.93 -25.60
N ASP A 287 29.06 -4.85 -26.05
CA ASP A 287 28.65 -4.01 -27.17
C ASP A 287 28.49 -4.82 -28.48
N THR A 288 27.48 -4.48 -29.30
CA THR A 288 27.67 -3.71 -30.55
C THR A 288 26.35 -3.52 -31.30
N ASP A 289 26.20 -2.33 -31.87
CA ASP A 289 25.14 -1.85 -32.77
C ASP A 289 24.87 -2.75 -33.99
N GLU A 290 23.61 -2.79 -34.45
CA GLU A 290 23.20 -2.29 -35.78
C GLU A 290 21.73 -2.61 -36.14
N GLN A 291 20.96 -1.54 -36.36
CA GLN A 291 20.04 -1.28 -37.47
C GLN A 291 18.87 -2.20 -37.88
N GLN A 292 17.73 -1.51 -38.07
CA GLN A 292 16.71 -1.65 -39.12
C GLN A 292 15.50 -2.60 -38.94
N LEU A 293 14.35 -1.94 -38.76
CA LEU A 293 13.11 -2.07 -39.54
C LEU A 293 12.88 -3.37 -40.34
N GLY A 294 11.73 -4.01 -40.07
CA GLY A 294 10.99 -4.72 -41.12
C GLY A 294 10.33 -6.01 -40.70
N MET A 295 9.00 -5.99 -40.61
CA MET A 295 8.18 -7.21 -40.62
C MET A 295 8.57 -8.11 -41.81
N LYS A 296 8.81 -9.41 -41.54
CA LYS A 296 8.53 -10.51 -42.47
C LYS A 296 8.38 -11.82 -41.72
N THR A 297 7.21 -12.41 -41.86
CA THR A 297 6.89 -13.80 -41.53
C THR A 297 7.69 -14.75 -42.42
N VAL A 298 8.34 -15.76 -41.81
CA VAL A 298 8.69 -17.03 -42.45
C VAL A 298 8.53 -18.14 -41.40
N ASN A 299 7.81 -19.20 -41.79
CA ASN A 299 7.41 -20.36 -40.99
C ASN A 299 8.50 -21.48 -41.07
N PRO A 300 8.36 -22.63 -40.37
CA PRO A 300 9.32 -23.18 -39.42
C PRO A 300 10.16 -24.34 -39.99
N ILE A 301 11.35 -24.59 -39.44
CA ILE A 301 12.10 -25.83 -39.69
C ILE A 301 12.90 -26.28 -38.46
N HIS A 302 12.65 -27.54 -38.05
CA HIS A 302 13.45 -28.49 -37.27
C HIS A 302 13.33 -28.54 -35.73
N GLU A 303 12.51 -29.50 -35.29
CA GLU A 303 12.78 -30.36 -34.13
C GLU A 303 14.16 -31.03 -34.23
N PRO A 304 14.74 -31.41 -33.07
CA PRO A 304 14.96 -32.84 -32.86
C PRO A 304 14.51 -33.34 -31.48
N LYS A 305 13.58 -34.31 -31.54
CA LYS A 305 13.50 -35.56 -30.76
C LYS A 305 14.47 -35.73 -29.57
N GLY A 306 13.91 -36.03 -28.39
CA GLY A 306 14.67 -36.76 -27.36
C GLY A 306 14.05 -36.86 -25.95
N LYS A 307 13.10 -37.79 -25.77
CA LYS A 307 12.82 -38.67 -24.61
C LYS A 307 12.65 -38.04 -23.20
N MET A 308 11.44 -38.04 -22.62
CA MET A 308 10.74 -39.17 -21.95
C MET A 308 11.30 -39.48 -20.55
N PHE A 309 10.57 -39.06 -19.49
CA PHE A 309 10.33 -39.83 -18.27
C PHE A 309 9.04 -39.31 -17.60
N ASP A 310 7.97 -40.09 -17.73
CA ASP A 310 6.82 -40.14 -16.82
C ASP A 310 7.11 -41.20 -15.76
N ILE A 311 6.84 -40.91 -14.47
CA ILE A 311 5.76 -41.51 -13.64
C ILE A 311 5.35 -40.44 -12.62
#